data_AF-I3D343-F1
#
_entry.id   AF-I3D343-F1
#
_cell.length_a   1.000
_cell.length_b   1.000
_cell.length_c   1.000
_cell.angle_alpha   90.00
_cell.angle_beta   90.00
_cell.angle_gamma   90.00
#
_symmetry.space_group_name_H-M   'P 1'
#
loop_
_entity.id
_entity.type
_entity.pdbx_description
1 polymer ?
#
loop_
_entity_poly.entity_id
_entity_poly.type
_entity_poly.pdbx_seq_one_letter_code
_entity_poly.pdbx_strand_id
1 'polypeptide(L)'
;MSQDPENLRKAVKEHGEKLAKLGMNLGEIQFSYKIEEKTSKDYWQNRIDDFKKYHQKALEYYNQVYAMMNLVNKEESQMFLLRTSKFRQLAVTLIEIMEKIKENPSIIDHKDKQQSQWSREIKNEIIEHSNKCLRHEMDMNSLFREFYEKQLKKMIE
;
A
#
# COMPACT_ATOMS: atom_id res chain seq x y z
N MET A 1 -30.51 -13.22 -6.50
CA MET A 1 -30.96 -12.27 -7.53
C MET A 1 -30.07 -12.48 -8.75
N SER A 2 -30.64 -12.96 -9.85
CA SER A 2 -29.95 -13.14 -11.13
C SER A 2 -29.57 -11.76 -11.65
N GLN A 3 -28.33 -11.32 -11.43
CA GLN A 3 -27.83 -10.13 -12.13
C GLN A 3 -27.79 -10.46 -13.61
N ASP A 4 -28.49 -9.66 -14.41
CA ASP A 4 -28.36 -9.67 -15.86
C ASP A 4 -26.87 -9.59 -16.22
N PRO A 5 -26.33 -10.58 -16.96
CA PRO A 5 -24.91 -10.63 -17.33
C PRO A 5 -24.41 -9.32 -17.95
N GLU A 6 -25.26 -8.60 -18.69
CA GLU A 6 -24.89 -7.34 -19.32
C GLU A 6 -24.72 -6.21 -18.29
N ASN A 7 -25.58 -6.17 -17.27
CA ASN A 7 -25.47 -5.21 -16.17
C ASN A 7 -24.22 -5.48 -15.31
N LEU A 8 -23.88 -6.74 -15.08
CA LEU A 8 -22.64 -7.11 -14.39
C LEU A 8 -21.41 -6.67 -15.19
N ARG A 9 -21.38 -6.94 -16.50
CA ARG A 9 -20.30 -6.52 -17.40
C ARG A 9 -20.10 -5.01 -17.39
N LYS A 10 -21.19 -4.25 -17.46
CA LYS A 10 -21.15 -2.78 -17.40
C LYS A 10 -20.57 -2.29 -16.07
N ALA A 11 -21.04 -2.84 -14.95
CA ALA A 11 -20.52 -2.47 -13.63
C ALA A 11 -19.02 -2.77 -13.51
N VAL A 12 -18.56 -3.95 -13.95
CA VAL A 12 -17.14 -4.31 -13.94
C VAL A 12 -16.31 -3.32 -14.78
N LYS A 13 -16.78 -2.92 -15.96
CA LYS A 13 -16.10 -1.91 -16.81
C LYS A 13 -16.00 -0.55 -16.11
N GLU A 14 -17.09 -0.04 -15.54
CA GLU A 14 -17.10 1.21 -14.77
C GLU A 14 -16.13 1.16 -13.58
N HIS A 15 -16.04 0.01 -12.92
CA HIS A 15 -15.08 -0.19 -11.83
C HIS A 15 -13.63 -0.21 -12.34
N GLY A 16 -13.38 -0.81 -13.50
CA GLY A 16 -12.08 -0.85 -14.17
C GLY A 16 -11.58 0.53 -14.61
N GLU A 17 -12.45 1.38 -15.17
CA GLU A 17 -12.11 2.75 -15.56
C GLU A 17 -11.68 3.60 -14.36
N LYS A 18 -12.43 3.52 -13.26
CA LYS A 18 -12.07 4.18 -11.99
C LYS A 18 -10.73 3.69 -11.45
N LEU A 19 -10.49 2.38 -11.55
CA LEU A 19 -9.26 1.75 -11.09
C LEU A 19 -8.04 2.18 -11.91
N ALA A 20 -8.19 2.30 -13.24
CA ALA A 20 -7.15 2.82 -14.12
C ALA A 20 -6.77 4.27 -13.75
N LYS A 21 -7.75 5.14 -13.49
CA LYS A 21 -7.51 6.51 -13.04
C LYS A 21 -6.79 6.56 -11.69
N LEU A 22 -7.19 5.72 -10.73
CA LEU A 22 -6.52 5.62 -9.43
C LEU A 22 -5.08 5.11 -9.57
N GLY A 23 -4.85 4.14 -10.46
CA GLY A 23 -3.51 3.63 -10.76
C GLY A 23 -2.59 4.70 -11.37
N MET A 24 -3.11 5.54 -12.27
CA MET A 24 -2.36 6.68 -12.82
C MET A 24 -1.98 7.68 -11.71
N ASN A 25 -2.95 8.07 -10.87
CA ASN A 25 -2.69 8.99 -9.75
C ASN A 25 -1.64 8.43 -8.78
N LEU A 26 -1.62 7.11 -8.55
CA LEU A 26 -0.59 6.46 -7.73
C LEU A 26 0.80 6.58 -8.36
N GLY A 27 0.89 6.35 -9.68
CA GLY A 27 2.13 6.51 -10.44
C GLY A 27 2.70 7.94 -10.38
N GLU A 28 1.84 8.94 -10.32
CA GLU A 28 2.23 10.36 -10.21
C GLU A 28 2.84 10.73 -8.84
N ILE A 29 2.48 10.02 -7.77
CA ILE A 29 3.01 10.31 -6.42
C ILE A 29 4.47 9.86 -6.27
N GLN A 30 4.92 8.88 -7.07
CA GLN A 30 6.31 8.39 -7.13
C GLN A 30 6.96 8.05 -5.77
N PHE A 31 6.17 7.60 -4.79
CA PHE A 31 6.68 7.27 -3.46
C PHE A 31 7.62 6.05 -3.51
N SER A 32 8.68 6.08 -2.69
CA SER A 32 9.63 4.96 -2.54
C SER A 32 9.72 4.47 -1.10
N TYR A 33 9.54 3.16 -0.93
CA TYR A 33 9.81 2.47 0.34
C TYR A 33 11.30 2.43 0.70
N LYS A 34 12.20 2.81 -0.22
CA LYS A 34 13.63 2.87 0.10
C LYS A 34 13.88 3.91 1.20
N ILE A 35 14.52 3.48 2.28
CA ILE A 35 14.92 4.35 3.39
C ILE A 35 16.24 5.03 3.04
N GLU A 36 16.30 6.35 3.17
CA GLU A 36 17.54 7.12 3.13
C GLU A 36 17.96 7.53 4.53
N GLU A 37 19.27 7.49 4.80
CA GLU A 37 19.84 7.87 6.08
C GLU A 37 20.03 9.39 6.17
N LYS A 38 18.93 10.11 6.37
CA LYS A 38 18.93 11.57 6.55
C LYS A 38 18.72 11.91 8.02
N THR A 39 19.53 12.82 8.53
CA THR A 39 19.49 13.29 9.92
C THR A 39 18.71 14.61 10.09
N SER A 40 17.91 15.00 9.09
CA SER A 40 17.06 16.19 9.16
C SER A 40 15.64 15.84 9.61
N LYS A 41 15.11 16.58 10.58
CA LYS A 41 13.71 16.46 11.01
C LYS A 41 12.73 16.77 9.89
N ASP A 42 13.02 17.80 9.09
CA ASP A 42 12.16 18.22 7.98
C ASP A 42 12.07 17.13 6.91
N TYR A 43 13.18 16.40 6.66
CA TYR A 43 13.15 15.26 5.77
C TYR A 43 12.17 14.17 6.28
N TRP A 44 12.23 13.82 7.57
CA TRP A 44 11.35 12.80 8.13
C TRP A 44 9.89 13.24 8.16
N GLN A 45 9.62 14.51 8.43
CA GLN A 45 8.28 15.07 8.33
C GLN A 45 7.74 14.96 6.90
N ASN A 46 8.49 15.43 5.91
CA ASN A 46 8.10 15.34 4.50
C ASN A 46 7.88 13.88 4.08
N ARG A 47 8.77 12.97 4.50
CA ARG A 47 8.64 11.54 4.20
C ARG A 47 7.36 10.93 4.79
N ILE A 48 6.99 11.31 6.01
CA ILE A 48 5.74 10.87 6.66
C ILE A 48 4.53 11.38 5.88
N ASP A 49 4.56 12.66 5.47
CA ASP A 49 3.44 13.28 4.75
C ASP A 49 3.28 12.69 3.34
N ASP A 50 4.38 12.46 2.63
CA ASP A 50 4.40 11.77 1.34
C ASP A 50 3.87 10.34 1.47
N PHE A 51 4.31 9.61 2.50
CA PHE A 51 3.83 8.25 2.74
C PHE A 51 2.33 8.23 3.07
N LYS A 52 1.83 9.15 3.91
CA LYS A 52 0.39 9.27 4.21
C LYS A 52 -0.42 9.55 2.95
N LYS A 53 0.05 10.48 2.09
CA LYS A 53 -0.60 10.81 0.82
C LYS A 53 -0.63 9.61 -0.12
N TYR A 54 0.50 8.92 -0.29
CA TYR A 54 0.60 7.70 -1.08
C TYR A 54 -0.35 6.61 -0.56
N HIS A 55 -0.26 6.30 0.73
CA HIS A 55 -1.02 5.22 1.34
C HIS A 55 -2.53 5.47 1.25
N GLN A 56 -2.98 6.71 1.45
CA GLN A 56 -4.38 7.07 1.29
C GLN A 56 -4.88 6.77 -0.14
N LYS A 57 -4.10 7.11 -1.17
CA LYS A 57 -4.44 6.79 -2.56
C LYS A 57 -4.37 5.31 -2.87
N ALA A 58 -3.42 4.59 -2.26
CA ALA A 58 -3.32 3.15 -2.39
C ALA A 58 -4.56 2.45 -1.79
N LEU A 59 -5.07 2.95 -0.65
CA LEU A 59 -6.32 2.43 -0.07
C LEU A 59 -7.53 2.71 -0.94
N GLU A 60 -7.64 3.89 -1.57
CA GLU A 60 -8.69 4.17 -2.54
C GLU A 60 -8.66 3.15 -3.69
N TYR A 61 -7.47 2.89 -4.24
CA TYR A 61 -7.25 1.88 -5.29
C TYR A 61 -7.65 0.46 -4.82
N TYR A 62 -7.20 0.01 -3.66
CA TYR A 62 -7.50 -1.35 -3.18
C TYR A 62 -8.96 -1.53 -2.74
N ASN A 63 -9.62 -0.49 -2.24
CA ASN A 63 -11.06 -0.54 -2.00
C ASN A 63 -11.83 -0.68 -3.31
N GLN A 64 -11.35 -0.05 -4.39
CA GLN A 64 -11.93 -0.18 -5.71
C GLN A 64 -11.72 -1.58 -6.30
N VAL A 65 -10.55 -2.18 -6.10
CA VAL A 65 -10.27 -3.60 -6.40
C VAL A 65 -11.27 -4.49 -5.67
N TYR A 66 -11.41 -4.32 -4.35
CA TYR A 66 -12.35 -5.08 -3.53
C TYR A 66 -13.78 -4.98 -4.07
N ALA A 67 -14.26 -3.76 -4.35
CA ALA A 67 -15.61 -3.55 -4.85
C ALA A 67 -15.87 -4.31 -6.15
N MET A 68 -14.89 -4.30 -7.06
CA MET A 68 -14.96 -5.04 -8.32
C MET A 68 -14.92 -6.56 -8.10
N MET A 69 -14.03 -7.06 -7.25
CA MET A 69 -13.98 -8.49 -6.91
C MET A 69 -15.29 -8.97 -6.30
N ASN A 70 -15.90 -8.17 -5.42
CA ASN A 70 -17.13 -8.52 -4.71
C ASN A 70 -18.37 -8.65 -5.62
N LEU A 71 -18.34 -8.03 -6.81
CA LEU A 71 -19.37 -8.23 -7.83
C LEU A 71 -19.34 -9.65 -8.42
N VAL A 72 -18.18 -10.31 -8.39
CA VAL A 72 -17.91 -11.53 -9.15
C VAL A 72 -17.67 -12.73 -8.23
N ASN A 73 -16.80 -12.57 -7.24
CA ASN A 73 -16.51 -13.59 -6.24
C ASN A 73 -16.42 -12.94 -4.85
N LYS A 74 -17.48 -13.14 -4.05
CA LYS A 74 -17.55 -12.59 -2.69
C LYS A 74 -16.48 -13.16 -1.78
N GLU A 75 -16.18 -14.45 -1.85
CA GLU A 75 -15.22 -15.10 -0.94
C GLU A 75 -13.80 -14.54 -1.14
N GLU A 76 -13.34 -14.53 -2.39
CA GLU A 76 -12.03 -13.94 -2.72
C GLU A 76 -11.98 -12.44 -2.40
N SER A 77 -13.09 -11.71 -2.58
CA SER A 77 -13.15 -10.29 -2.21
C SER A 77 -12.99 -10.08 -0.69
N GLN A 78 -13.59 -10.93 0.15
CA GLN A 78 -13.43 -10.81 1.60
C GLN A 78 -11.99 -11.08 2.02
N MET A 79 -11.33 -12.06 1.41
CA MET A 79 -9.91 -12.30 1.63
C MET A 79 -9.06 -11.10 1.22
N PHE A 80 -9.41 -10.44 0.11
CA PHE A 80 -8.74 -9.22 -0.34
C PHE A 80 -8.97 -8.04 0.62
N LEU A 81 -10.17 -7.92 1.20
CA LEU A 81 -10.49 -6.90 2.21
C LEU A 81 -9.66 -7.08 3.49
N LEU A 82 -9.44 -8.32 3.93
CA LEU A 82 -8.57 -8.63 5.06
C LEU A 82 -7.12 -8.19 4.78
N ARG A 83 -6.61 -8.44 3.57
CA ARG A 83 -5.28 -7.97 3.15
C ARG A 83 -5.19 -6.45 3.12
N THR A 84 -6.24 -5.78 2.64
CA THR A 84 -6.32 -4.31 2.68
C THR A 84 -6.29 -3.78 4.11
N SER A 85 -6.96 -4.46 5.03
CA SER A 85 -6.94 -4.12 6.47
C SER A 85 -5.55 -4.31 7.08
N LYS A 86 -4.84 -5.39 6.72
CA LYS A 86 -3.45 -5.61 7.13
C LYS A 86 -2.52 -4.53 6.58
N PHE A 87 -2.74 -4.08 5.35
CA PHE A 87 -1.95 -3.00 4.75
C PHE A 87 -2.09 -1.69 5.54
N ARG A 88 -3.31 -1.35 6.00
CA ARG A 88 -3.53 -0.20 6.90
C ARG A 88 -2.74 -0.32 8.20
N GLN A 89 -2.75 -1.49 8.83
CA GLN A 89 -2.00 -1.74 10.06
C GLN A 89 -0.49 -1.56 9.85
N LEU A 90 0.06 -2.11 8.76
CA LEU A 90 1.47 -1.97 8.42
C LEU A 90 1.85 -0.49 8.22
N ALA A 91 0.99 0.30 7.59
CA ALA A 91 1.22 1.73 7.39
C ALA A 91 1.23 2.51 8.70
N VAL A 92 0.31 2.23 9.63
CA VAL A 92 0.31 2.85 10.97
C VAL A 92 1.62 2.57 11.69
N THR A 93 2.05 1.30 11.76
CA THR A 93 3.32 0.94 12.39
C THR A 93 4.51 1.62 11.71
N LEU A 94 4.52 1.71 10.39
CA LEU A 94 5.61 2.38 9.68
C LEU A 94 5.67 3.88 10.02
N ILE A 95 4.52 4.56 10.10
CA ILE A 95 4.44 5.97 10.51
C ILE A 95 4.96 6.14 11.94
N GLU A 96 4.56 5.28 12.87
CA GLU A 96 5.04 5.33 14.26
C GLU A 96 6.57 5.20 14.35
N ILE A 97 7.18 4.32 13.57
CA ILE A 97 8.63 4.19 13.51
C ILE A 97 9.27 5.45 12.93
N MET A 98 8.71 6.02 11.86
CA MET A 98 9.22 7.27 11.27
C MET A 98 9.10 8.45 12.25
N GLU A 99 8.03 8.52 13.05
CA GLU A 99 7.85 9.55 14.08
C GLU A 99 8.94 9.45 15.16
N LYS A 100 9.26 8.24 15.65
CA LYS A 100 10.39 8.03 16.58
C LYS A 100 11.72 8.52 16.00
N ILE A 101 11.96 8.28 14.71
CA ILE A 101 13.18 8.76 14.04
C ILE A 101 13.13 10.29 13.87
N LYS A 102 11.97 10.88 13.56
CA LYS A 102 11.81 12.34 13.46
C LYS A 102 12.14 13.04 14.77
N GLU A 103 11.78 12.46 15.92
CA GLU A 103 12.12 13.01 17.23
C GLU A 103 13.64 13.09 17.44
N ASN A 104 14.37 12.04 17.03
CA ASN A 104 15.82 11.96 17.10
C ASN A 104 16.46 11.38 15.82
N PRO A 105 16.69 12.20 14.77
CA PRO A 105 17.12 11.70 13.47
C PRO A 105 18.52 11.09 13.44
N SER A 106 19.38 11.35 14.44
CA SER A 106 20.71 10.75 14.50
C SER A 106 20.68 9.23 14.64
N ILE A 107 19.54 8.65 15.06
CA ILE A 107 19.29 7.21 15.10
C ILE A 107 19.61 6.53 13.75
N ILE A 108 19.38 7.21 12.63
CA ILE A 108 19.59 6.60 11.31
C ILE A 108 21.04 6.66 10.83
N ASP A 109 21.88 7.52 11.42
CA ASP A 109 23.23 7.82 10.95
C ASP A 109 24.21 6.65 11.18
N HIS A 110 24.61 5.97 10.11
CA HIS A 110 25.62 4.89 10.18
C HIS A 110 27.00 5.33 10.68
N LYS A 111 27.31 6.64 10.65
CA LYS A 111 28.62 7.15 11.09
C LYS A 111 28.71 7.28 12.59
N ASP A 112 27.58 7.26 13.30
CA ASP A 112 27.56 7.26 14.75
C ASP A 112 27.95 5.86 15.27
N LYS A 113 29.20 5.72 15.70
CA LYS A 113 29.74 4.47 16.26
C LYS A 113 29.28 4.21 17.70
N GLN A 114 28.67 5.20 18.36
CA GLN A 114 28.21 5.14 19.75
C GLN A 114 26.69 4.99 19.86
N GLN A 115 26.04 4.45 18.81
CA GLN A 115 24.60 4.19 18.86
C GLN A 115 24.23 3.20 19.98
N SER A 116 23.25 3.61 20.77
CA SER A 116 22.60 2.75 21.76
C SER A 116 21.95 1.53 21.09
N GLN A 117 21.74 0.45 21.85
CA GLN A 117 20.99 -0.72 21.37
C GLN A 117 19.60 -0.33 20.85
N TRP A 118 18.91 0.53 21.59
CA TRP A 118 17.59 1.06 21.22
C TRP A 118 17.61 1.79 19.86
N SER A 119 18.64 2.59 19.58
CA SER A 119 18.78 3.26 18.28
C SER A 119 18.98 2.27 17.13
N ARG A 120 19.77 1.21 17.34
CA ARG A 120 19.98 0.15 16.35
C ARG A 120 18.69 -0.63 16.06
N GLU A 121 17.90 -0.90 17.10
CA GLU A 121 16.60 -1.57 16.97
C GLU A 121 15.66 -0.76 16.09
N ILE A 122 15.48 0.55 16.35
CA ILE A 122 14.63 1.43 15.53
C ILE A 122 15.11 1.49 14.06
N LYS A 123 16.42 1.55 13.84
CA LYS A 123 17.00 1.54 12.49
C LYS A 123 16.68 0.23 11.74
N ASN A 124 16.72 -0.90 12.42
CA ASN A 124 16.36 -2.18 11.82
C ASN A 124 14.84 -2.27 11.60
N GLU A 125 14.03 -1.80 12.56
CA GLU A 125 12.57 -1.77 12.47
C GLU A 125 12.10 -0.99 11.25
N ILE A 126 12.66 0.20 10.97
CA ILE A 126 12.23 1.01 9.81
C ILE A 126 12.51 0.30 8.49
N ILE A 127 13.67 -0.36 8.36
CA ILE A 127 14.03 -1.10 7.15
C ILE A 127 13.14 -2.33 6.99
N GLU A 128 12.96 -3.10 8.07
CA GLU A 128 12.14 -4.31 8.06
C GLU A 128 10.67 -3.99 7.76
N HIS A 129 10.09 -3.01 8.45
CA HIS A 129 8.69 -2.62 8.24
C HIS A 129 8.46 -1.99 6.87
N SER A 130 9.41 -1.21 6.35
CA SER A 130 9.30 -0.69 4.99
C SER A 130 9.28 -1.82 3.95
N ASN A 131 10.16 -2.82 4.12
CA ASN A 131 10.17 -4.01 3.26
C ASN A 131 8.89 -4.85 3.41
N LYS A 132 8.33 -4.97 4.62
CA LYS A 132 7.04 -5.65 4.85
C LYS A 132 5.90 -4.93 4.11
N CYS A 133 5.85 -3.60 4.14
CA CYS A 133 4.85 -2.83 3.40
C CYS A 133 4.97 -3.08 1.90
N LEU A 134 6.17 -2.94 1.33
CA LEU A 134 6.43 -3.16 -0.09
C LEU A 134 6.03 -4.58 -0.54
N ARG A 135 6.46 -5.61 0.19
CA ARG A 135 6.13 -7.00 -0.14
C ARG A 135 4.62 -7.26 -0.08
N HIS A 136 3.97 -6.78 0.98
CA HIS A 136 2.53 -6.94 1.13
C HIS A 136 1.75 -6.27 -0.01
N GLU A 137 2.19 -5.10 -0.44
CA GLU A 137 1.61 -4.38 -1.58
C GLU A 137 1.83 -5.14 -2.91
N MET A 138 3.03 -5.67 -3.15
CA MET A 138 3.33 -6.52 -4.30
C MET A 138 2.47 -7.78 -4.34
N ASP A 139 2.25 -8.41 -3.19
CA ASP A 139 1.41 -9.61 -3.06
C ASP A 139 -0.04 -9.26 -3.39
N MET A 140 -0.57 -8.15 -2.88
CA MET A 140 -1.92 -7.68 -3.20
C MET A 140 -2.08 -7.41 -4.70
N ASN A 141 -1.10 -6.76 -5.33
CA ASN A 141 -1.11 -6.50 -6.77
C ASN A 141 -1.07 -7.80 -7.60
N SER A 142 -0.28 -8.78 -7.16
CA SER A 142 -0.18 -10.08 -7.83
C SER A 142 -1.49 -10.85 -7.73
N LEU A 143 -2.10 -10.89 -6.54
CA LEU A 143 -3.41 -11.51 -6.32
C LEU A 143 -4.49 -10.89 -7.19
N PHE A 144 -4.53 -9.56 -7.27
CA PHE A 144 -5.50 -8.90 -8.13
C PHE A 144 -5.27 -9.21 -9.61
N ARG A 145 -4.01 -9.25 -10.08
CA ARG A 145 -3.69 -9.62 -11.47
C ARG A 145 -4.13 -11.05 -11.77
N GLU A 146 -3.89 -11.99 -10.86
CA GLU A 146 -4.37 -13.36 -11.04
C GLU A 146 -5.90 -13.43 -11.09
N PHE A 147 -6.58 -12.71 -10.20
CA PHE A 147 -8.04 -12.62 -10.20
C PHE A 147 -8.56 -12.06 -11.53
N TYR A 148 -7.92 -11.01 -12.03
CA TYR A 148 -8.28 -10.38 -13.29
C TYR A 148 -8.20 -11.37 -14.46
N GLU A 149 -7.07 -12.09 -14.61
CA GLU A 149 -6.90 -13.06 -15.69
C GLU A 149 -7.88 -14.24 -15.59
N LYS A 150 -8.14 -14.74 -14.38
CA LYS A 150 -9.00 -15.91 -14.16
C LYS A 150 -10.48 -15.60 -14.34
N GLN A 151 -10.93 -14.45 -13.84
CA GLN A 151 -12.35 -14.12 -13.68
C GLN A 151 -12.79 -12.94 -14.55
N LEU A 152 -12.05 -11.82 -14.54
CA LEU A 152 -12.52 -10.56 -15.13
C LEU A 152 -12.30 -10.49 -16.64
N LYS A 153 -11.18 -10.99 -17.13
CA LYS A 153 -10.77 -10.88 -18.53
C LYS A 153 -11.83 -11.42 -19.49
N LYS A 154 -12.34 -12.61 -19.22
CA LYS A 154 -13.40 -13.28 -20.01
C LYS A 154 -14.74 -12.54 -20.01
N MET A 155 -14.97 -11.64 -19.06
CA MET A 155 -16.19 -10.83 -19.00
C MET A 155 -16.01 -9.49 -19.72
N ILE A 156 -14.78 -8.98 -19.80
CA ILE A 156 -14.49 -7.67 -20.38
C ILE A 156 -14.21 -7.80 -21.87
N GLU A 157 -13.43 -8.80 -22.28
CA GLU A 157 -13.15 -9.20 -23.67
C GLU A 157 -14.35 -9.95 -24.27
#